data_AF-A0A7Y4SKF0-F1
#
_entry.id   AF-A0A7Y4SKF0-F1
#
_cell.length_a   1.000
_cell.length_b   1.000
_cell.length_c   1.000
_cell.angle_alpha   90.00
_cell.angle_beta   90.00
_cell.angle_gamma   90.00
#
_symmetry.space_group_name_H-M   'P 1'
#
loop_
_entity.id
_entity.type
_entity.pdbx_description
1 polymer ?
#
loop_
_entity_poly.entity_id
_entity_poly.type
_entity_poly.pdbx_seq_one_letter_code
_entity_poly.pdbx_strand_id
1 'polypeptide(L)'
;MTNISDDEVALATMRDRLRIMLPEDYQDHYEEVEPVSMGSAGLKFGGDGLVAWDEMWEGFCDLAMAGGPPHKGQLLEPASRAEVEAEPDRYRQVVGEICRGIRMVTSLDVHPSPAPGWVRVTCLDEGMAQWFLRAVVIENVSVRAEGLKLELPAGPRFRVEKEIKNVVTVSAKTAHYWLGHTSRYKQRSIARLFAAMAAESPLLEPETARDSFSADASEVLALRMAQAIQRETGLVVSGRRYLGWIGVECSTVPVAIWMMRAMLVSNVLARREDTLLYVPVNPTTDPAGSRTVGALARVHRLASVVPGVVQGL
;
A
#
# COMPACT_ATOMS: atom_id res chain seq x y z
N MET A 1 -25.86 29.10 -17.08
CA MET A 1 -24.54 28.55 -16.71
C MET A 1 -24.70 27.96 -15.32
N THR A 2 -24.78 26.63 -15.23
CA THR A 2 -24.95 25.92 -13.96
C THR A 2 -23.65 26.05 -13.18
N ASN A 3 -23.72 26.63 -11.98
CA ASN A 3 -22.56 26.76 -11.10
C ASN A 3 -22.26 25.35 -10.57
N ILE A 4 -21.24 24.70 -11.14
CA ILE A 4 -20.76 23.39 -10.66
C ILE A 4 -20.18 23.62 -9.27
N SER A 5 -20.61 22.83 -8.28
CA SER A 5 -20.10 22.96 -6.92
C SER A 5 -18.62 22.56 -6.83
N ASP A 6 -17.88 23.13 -5.87
CA ASP A 6 -16.46 22.78 -5.66
C ASP A 6 -16.27 21.27 -5.42
N ASP A 7 -17.24 20.60 -4.80
CA ASP A 7 -17.22 19.16 -4.56
C ASP A 7 -17.41 18.34 -5.86
N GLU A 8 -18.21 18.83 -6.83
CA GLU A 8 -18.34 18.20 -8.15
C GLU A 8 -17.04 18.30 -8.96
N VAL A 9 -16.36 19.45 -8.94
CA VAL A 9 -15.04 19.63 -9.58
C VAL A 9 -13.99 18.72 -8.93
N ALA A 10 -14.01 18.64 -7.59
CA ALA A 10 -13.14 17.78 -6.81
C ALA A 10 -13.33 16.29 -7.13
N LEU A 11 -14.57 15.83 -7.27
CA LEU A 11 -14.90 14.46 -7.66
C LEU A 11 -14.49 14.15 -9.09
N ALA A 12 -14.75 15.06 -10.03
CA ALA A 12 -14.35 14.89 -11.43
C ALA A 12 -12.83 14.71 -11.53
N THR A 13 -12.08 15.60 -10.88
CA THR A 13 -10.61 15.51 -10.81
C THR A 13 -10.16 14.16 -10.22
N MET A 14 -10.79 13.71 -9.14
CA MET A 14 -10.45 12.44 -8.49
C MET A 14 -10.72 11.24 -9.40
N ARG A 15 -11.87 11.23 -10.09
CA ARG A 15 -12.23 10.19 -11.05
C ARG A 15 -11.23 10.13 -12.21
N ASP A 16 -10.83 11.28 -12.75
CA ASP A 16 -9.85 11.31 -13.84
C ASP A 16 -8.48 10.74 -13.41
N ARG A 17 -8.04 11.06 -12.19
CA ARG A 17 -6.82 10.47 -11.63
C ARG A 17 -6.94 8.96 -11.41
N LEU A 18 -8.08 8.49 -10.90
CA LEU A 18 -8.34 7.05 -10.73
C LEU A 18 -8.36 6.33 -12.08
N ARG A 19 -8.96 6.92 -13.11
CA ARG A 19 -8.95 6.37 -14.48
C ARG A 19 -7.55 6.28 -15.04
N ILE A 20 -6.66 7.22 -14.74
CA ILE A 20 -5.25 7.11 -15.13
C ILE A 20 -4.54 5.99 -14.37
N MET A 21 -4.79 5.84 -13.07
CA MET A 21 -4.08 4.90 -12.21
C MET A 21 -4.56 3.45 -12.38
N LEU A 22 -5.86 3.22 -12.53
CA LEU A 22 -6.44 1.88 -12.60
C LEU A 22 -6.45 1.33 -14.04
N PRO A 23 -6.30 0.01 -14.22
CA PRO A 23 -6.66 -0.65 -15.48
C PRO A 23 -8.14 -0.39 -15.83
N GLU A 24 -8.47 -0.41 -17.12
CA GLU A 24 -9.80 -0.03 -17.64
C GLU A 24 -10.94 -0.82 -16.98
N ASP A 25 -10.75 -2.11 -16.79
CA ASP A 25 -11.71 -3.03 -16.17
C ASP A 25 -12.07 -2.67 -14.71
N TYR A 26 -11.36 -1.73 -14.06
CA TYR A 26 -11.56 -1.38 -12.64
C TYR A 26 -11.92 0.09 -12.42
N GLN A 27 -12.08 0.89 -13.47
CA GLN A 27 -12.24 2.34 -13.33
C GLN A 27 -13.59 2.75 -12.71
N ASP A 28 -14.62 1.91 -12.84
CA ASP A 28 -16.00 2.20 -12.39
C ASP A 28 -16.61 1.08 -11.51
N HIS A 29 -15.79 0.14 -11.01
CA HIS A 29 -16.23 -0.94 -10.12
C HIS A 29 -15.87 -0.64 -8.66
N TYR A 30 -16.89 -0.39 -7.84
CA TYR A 30 -16.79 -0.19 -6.38
C TYR A 30 -17.53 -1.27 -5.58
N GLU A 31 -18.24 -2.15 -6.28
CA GLU A 31 -18.89 -3.32 -5.69
C GLU A 31 -17.82 -4.29 -5.21
N GLU A 32 -18.14 -5.02 -4.14
CA GLU A 32 -17.29 -6.10 -3.67
C GLU A 32 -17.20 -7.13 -4.79
N VAL A 33 -16.04 -7.21 -5.46
CA VAL A 33 -15.69 -8.43 -6.19
C VAL A 33 -15.68 -9.49 -5.11
N GLU A 34 -16.72 -10.35 -5.06
CA GLU A 34 -16.86 -11.35 -4.01
C GLU A 34 -15.48 -12.01 -3.84
N PRO A 35 -14.85 -11.85 -2.67
CA PRO A 35 -13.56 -12.45 -2.44
C PRO A 35 -13.82 -13.94 -2.26
N VAL A 36 -13.95 -14.64 -3.38
CA VAL A 36 -13.57 -16.04 -3.41
C VAL A 36 -12.08 -15.98 -3.15
N SER A 37 -11.71 -16.12 -1.87
CA SER A 37 -10.33 -16.35 -1.47
C SER A 37 -9.91 -17.62 -2.20
N MET A 38 -9.39 -17.44 -3.41
CA MET A 38 -8.73 -18.52 -4.11
C MET A 38 -7.57 -18.90 -3.19
N GLY A 39 -7.66 -20.10 -2.62
CA GLY A 39 -6.65 -20.58 -1.68
C GLY A 39 -5.26 -20.34 -2.28
N SER A 40 -4.33 -19.84 -1.48
CA SER A 40 -3.01 -19.47 -1.98
C SER A 40 -2.37 -20.67 -2.69
N ALA A 41 -1.86 -20.49 -3.91
CA ALA A 41 -1.25 -21.57 -4.70
C ALA A 41 -0.24 -22.38 -3.86
N GLY A 42 -0.34 -23.71 -3.85
CA GLY A 42 0.59 -24.55 -3.10
C GLY A 42 2.05 -24.29 -3.49
N LEU A 43 2.99 -24.41 -2.55
CA LEU A 43 4.41 -24.31 -2.89
C LEU A 43 4.79 -25.47 -3.82
N LYS A 44 5.48 -25.14 -4.92
CA LYS A 44 6.18 -26.12 -5.75
C LYS A 44 7.67 -26.04 -5.44
N PHE A 45 8.35 -27.18 -5.45
CA PHE A 45 9.79 -27.27 -5.17
C PHE A 45 10.53 -27.79 -6.41
N GLY A 46 11.67 -27.17 -6.71
CA GLY A 46 12.55 -27.57 -7.80
C GLY A 46 13.40 -28.78 -7.45
N GLY A 47 14.23 -29.23 -8.40
CA GLY A 47 15.15 -30.35 -8.21
C GLY A 47 16.25 -30.11 -7.17
N ASP A 48 16.48 -28.86 -6.78
CA ASP A 48 17.39 -28.44 -5.71
C ASP A 48 16.74 -28.47 -4.31
N GLY A 49 15.46 -28.84 -4.22
CA GLY A 49 14.69 -28.85 -2.97
C GLY A 49 14.28 -27.46 -2.47
N LEU A 50 14.55 -26.39 -3.23
CA LEU A 50 14.10 -25.04 -2.93
C LEU A 50 12.79 -24.74 -3.65
N VAL A 51 12.07 -23.69 -3.21
CA VAL A 51 10.81 -23.31 -3.86
C VAL A 51 11.07 -22.86 -5.29
N ALA A 52 10.36 -23.45 -6.25
CA ALA A 52 10.36 -23.02 -7.65
C ALA A 52 9.41 -21.82 -7.81
N TRP A 53 9.88 -20.65 -7.36
CA TRP A 53 9.04 -19.44 -7.29
C TRP A 53 8.49 -19.03 -8.63
N ASP A 54 9.13 -19.30 -9.74
CA ASP A 54 8.70 -19.01 -11.10
C ASP A 54 7.70 -20.02 -11.69
N GLU A 55 7.56 -21.21 -11.10
CA GLU A 55 6.73 -22.30 -11.61
C GLU A 55 5.43 -22.53 -10.82
N MET A 56 5.29 -21.87 -9.66
CA MET A 56 4.18 -22.10 -8.75
C MET A 56 2.90 -21.29 -9.07
N TRP A 57 2.95 -20.36 -10.03
CA TRP A 57 1.83 -19.49 -10.36
C TRP A 57 1.02 -20.00 -11.55
N GLU A 58 -0.31 -20.05 -11.39
CA GLU A 58 -1.24 -20.32 -12.49
C GLU A 58 -1.98 -19.04 -12.94
N GLY A 59 -2.01 -18.03 -12.07
CA GLY A 59 -2.60 -16.72 -12.29
C GLY A 59 -2.48 -15.88 -11.02
N PHE A 60 -2.84 -14.60 -11.10
CA PHE A 60 -2.90 -13.69 -9.95
C PHE A 60 -4.32 -13.16 -9.80
N CYS A 61 -4.80 -13.03 -8.56
CA CYS A 61 -6.02 -12.28 -8.28
C CYS A 61 -5.84 -10.79 -8.63
N ASP A 62 -6.95 -10.07 -8.68
CA ASP A 62 -6.92 -8.63 -8.96
C ASP A 62 -6.19 -7.86 -7.86
N LEU A 63 -5.49 -6.78 -8.24
CA LEU A 63 -4.86 -5.89 -7.26
C LEU A 63 -5.92 -5.36 -6.28
N ALA A 64 -5.57 -5.23 -5.01
CA ALA A 64 -6.49 -4.64 -4.05
C ALA A 64 -6.79 -3.17 -4.37
N MET A 65 -5.86 -2.49 -5.05
CA MET A 65 -6.11 -1.16 -5.66
C MET A 65 -7.24 -1.21 -6.69
N ALA A 66 -7.36 -2.32 -7.43
CA ALA A 66 -8.39 -2.63 -8.42
C ALA A 66 -9.68 -3.21 -7.80
N GLY A 67 -9.75 -3.34 -6.47
CA GLY A 67 -10.98 -3.71 -5.74
C GLY A 67 -11.03 -5.16 -5.28
N GLY A 68 -10.02 -5.96 -5.62
CA GLY A 68 -9.84 -7.30 -5.05
C GLY A 68 -9.55 -7.25 -3.54
N PRO A 69 -9.65 -8.39 -2.84
CA PRO A 69 -9.22 -8.48 -1.45
C PRO A 69 -7.70 -8.21 -1.36
N PRO A 70 -7.22 -7.51 -0.31
CA PRO A 70 -5.79 -7.41 -0.06
C PRO A 70 -5.21 -8.81 0.14
N HIS A 71 -4.00 -9.02 -0.38
CA HIS A 71 -3.28 -10.28 -0.23
C HIS A 71 -3.14 -10.70 1.23
N LYS A 72 -3.06 -9.72 2.15
CA LYS A 72 -3.04 -9.93 3.58
C LYS A 72 -4.19 -9.23 4.28
N GLY A 73 -4.83 -9.94 5.23
CA GLY A 73 -5.83 -9.35 6.12
C GLY A 73 -5.26 -8.44 7.22
N GLN A 74 -3.95 -8.50 7.47
CA GLN A 74 -3.23 -7.67 8.45
C GLN A 74 -1.89 -7.23 7.87
N LEU A 75 -1.42 -6.04 8.25
CA LEU A 75 -0.13 -5.51 7.78
C LEU A 75 1.03 -6.47 8.09
N LEU A 76 1.78 -6.85 7.06
CA LEU A 76 3.05 -7.56 7.22
C LEU A 76 4.17 -6.56 7.49
N GLU A 77 4.63 -6.51 8.74
CA GLU A 77 5.67 -5.60 9.21
C GLU A 77 7.08 -6.19 9.09
N PRO A 78 8.12 -5.33 8.92
CA PRO A 78 9.52 -5.75 9.03
C PRO A 78 9.83 -6.21 10.47
N ALA A 79 10.81 -7.10 10.64
CA ALA A 79 11.33 -7.38 11.97
C ALA A 79 12.08 -6.17 12.54
N SER A 80 12.04 -6.02 13.86
CA SER A 80 12.81 -5.01 14.56
C SER A 80 14.32 -5.31 14.50
N ARG A 81 15.15 -4.29 14.71
CA ARG A 81 16.61 -4.44 14.83
C ARG A 81 16.99 -5.48 15.90
N ALA A 82 16.34 -5.44 17.05
CA ALA A 82 16.60 -6.36 18.16
C ALA A 82 16.29 -7.83 17.78
N GLU A 83 15.21 -8.08 17.04
CA GLU A 83 14.89 -9.42 16.54
C GLU A 83 15.94 -9.91 15.52
N VAL A 84 16.38 -9.03 14.62
CA VAL A 84 17.43 -9.36 13.64
C VAL A 84 18.75 -9.68 14.32
N GLU A 85 19.14 -8.91 15.34
CA GLU A 85 20.37 -9.11 16.12
C GLU A 85 20.31 -10.38 16.98
N ALA A 86 19.14 -10.80 17.44
CA ALA A 86 18.95 -12.03 18.19
C ALA A 86 19.14 -13.30 17.34
N GLU A 87 18.82 -13.25 16.04
CA GLU A 87 18.85 -14.41 15.13
C GLU A 87 19.46 -14.07 13.76
N PRO A 88 20.73 -13.60 13.69
CA PRO A 88 21.30 -13.01 12.48
C PRO A 88 21.48 -14.02 11.34
N ASP A 89 21.81 -15.27 11.65
CA ASP A 89 22.00 -16.33 10.66
C ASP A 89 20.68 -16.71 10.00
N ARG A 90 19.64 -16.84 10.82
CA ARG A 90 18.27 -17.11 10.34
C ARG A 90 17.76 -15.94 9.50
N TYR A 91 18.00 -14.70 9.92
CA TYR A 91 17.66 -13.51 9.14
C TYR A 91 18.34 -13.53 7.76
N ARG A 92 19.64 -13.86 7.68
CA ARG A 92 20.35 -13.97 6.39
C ARG A 92 19.74 -15.03 5.47
N GLN A 93 19.31 -16.18 6.01
CA GLN A 93 18.63 -17.21 5.22
C GLN A 93 17.30 -16.70 4.64
N VAL A 94 16.47 -16.06 5.48
CA VAL A 94 15.18 -15.48 5.05
C VAL A 94 15.40 -14.43 3.97
N VAL A 95 16.33 -13.49 4.19
CA VAL A 95 16.67 -12.44 3.22
C VAL A 95 17.15 -13.05 1.91
N GLY A 96 18.02 -14.06 1.97
CA GLY A 96 18.50 -14.75 0.78
C GLY A 96 17.36 -15.37 -0.03
N GLU A 97 16.41 -16.01 0.64
CA GLU A 97 15.26 -16.64 0.01
C GLU A 97 14.27 -15.63 -0.59
N ILE A 98 13.97 -14.53 0.12
CA ILE A 98 13.14 -13.44 -0.42
C ILE A 98 13.81 -12.83 -1.66
N CYS A 99 15.12 -12.52 -1.58
CA CYS A 99 15.87 -11.98 -2.72
C CYS A 99 15.85 -12.93 -3.92
N ARG A 100 16.01 -14.24 -3.69
CA ARG A 100 15.93 -15.27 -4.73
C ARG A 100 14.55 -15.29 -5.37
N GLY A 101 13.49 -15.39 -4.56
CA GLY A 101 12.11 -15.46 -5.05
C GLY A 101 11.69 -14.22 -5.84
N ILE A 102 11.96 -13.01 -5.34
CA ILE A 102 11.64 -11.78 -6.07
C ILE A 102 12.40 -11.73 -7.40
N ARG A 103 13.70 -12.09 -7.42
CA ARG A 103 14.48 -12.09 -8.65
C ARG A 103 13.91 -13.05 -9.70
N MET A 104 13.52 -14.26 -9.28
CA MET A 104 12.93 -15.26 -10.17
C MET A 104 11.62 -14.78 -10.81
N VAL A 105 10.73 -14.16 -10.02
CA VAL A 105 9.38 -13.80 -10.49
C VAL A 105 9.29 -12.42 -11.15
N THR A 106 10.27 -11.54 -10.93
CA THR A 106 10.23 -10.15 -11.44
C THR A 106 11.38 -9.82 -12.39
N SER A 107 12.48 -10.58 -12.35
CA SER A 107 13.76 -10.23 -13.01
C SER A 107 14.35 -8.88 -12.58
N LEU A 108 13.87 -8.27 -11.49
CA LEU A 108 14.44 -7.03 -10.95
C LEU A 108 15.73 -7.30 -10.18
N ASP A 109 16.55 -6.25 -10.04
CA ASP A 109 17.70 -6.30 -9.16
C ASP A 109 17.24 -6.26 -7.70
N VAL A 110 17.70 -7.21 -6.90
CA VAL A 110 17.30 -7.40 -5.51
C VAL A 110 18.51 -7.81 -4.68
N HIS A 111 18.67 -7.20 -3.51
CA HIS A 111 19.78 -7.46 -2.61
C HIS A 111 19.40 -7.23 -1.14
N PRO A 112 20.17 -7.79 -0.18
CA PRO A 112 20.00 -7.46 1.23
C PRO A 112 20.03 -5.96 1.47
N SER A 113 19.10 -5.45 2.28
CA SER A 113 19.11 -4.05 2.69
C SER A 113 20.23 -3.78 3.70
N PRO A 114 20.89 -2.60 3.68
CA PRO A 114 21.73 -2.17 4.79
C PRO A 114 20.92 -1.92 6.07
N ALA A 115 19.60 -1.73 5.98
CA ALA A 115 18.74 -1.56 7.14
C ALA A 115 18.18 -2.92 7.63
N PRO A 116 18.33 -3.28 8.91
CA PRO A 116 17.74 -4.49 9.47
C PRO A 116 16.22 -4.55 9.27
N GLY A 117 15.70 -5.74 8.99
CA GLY A 117 14.27 -5.98 8.79
C GLY A 117 13.80 -5.78 7.35
N TRP A 118 14.71 -5.55 6.40
CA TRP A 118 14.35 -5.20 5.02
C TRP A 118 15.19 -5.93 3.96
N VAL A 119 14.60 -6.12 2.79
CA VAL A 119 15.28 -6.42 1.52
C VAL A 119 15.09 -5.26 0.55
N ARG A 120 16.06 -5.01 -0.32
CA ARG A 120 16.02 -3.91 -1.26
C ARG A 120 15.79 -4.40 -2.69
N VAL A 121 14.83 -3.80 -3.37
CA VAL A 121 14.52 -4.01 -4.80
C VAL A 121 14.81 -2.71 -5.56
N THR A 122 15.52 -2.77 -6.68
CA THR A 122 15.76 -1.63 -7.56
C THR A 122 14.77 -1.68 -8.74
N CYS A 123 13.91 -0.66 -8.83
CA CYS A 123 12.97 -0.50 -9.93
C CYS A 123 13.64 0.08 -11.19
N LEU A 124 13.00 -0.12 -12.34
CA LEU A 124 13.52 0.33 -13.64
C LEU A 124 13.47 1.86 -13.81
N ASP A 125 12.46 2.49 -13.21
CA ASP A 125 12.25 3.93 -13.22
C ASP A 125 11.45 4.37 -11.99
N GLU A 126 11.37 5.69 -11.75
CA GLU A 126 10.66 6.26 -10.60
C GLU A 126 9.15 6.01 -10.66
N GLY A 127 8.57 5.93 -11.87
CA GLY A 127 7.16 5.62 -12.05
C GLY A 127 6.82 4.23 -11.53
N MET A 128 7.68 3.25 -11.83
CA MET A 128 7.58 1.88 -11.33
C MET A 128 7.75 1.83 -9.80
N ALA A 129 8.73 2.55 -9.24
CA ALA A 129 8.93 2.60 -7.80
C ALA A 129 7.71 3.18 -7.07
N GLN A 130 7.14 4.27 -7.59
CA GLN A 130 5.94 4.92 -7.05
C GLN A 130 4.67 4.07 -7.21
N TRP A 131 4.57 3.31 -8.32
CA TRP A 131 3.53 2.31 -8.53
C TRP A 131 3.63 1.19 -7.50
N PHE A 132 4.83 0.61 -7.35
CA PHE A 132 5.08 -0.47 -6.41
C PHE A 132 4.77 -0.07 -4.98
N LEU A 133 5.26 1.10 -4.55
CA LEU A 133 5.02 1.63 -3.22
C LEU A 133 3.52 1.65 -2.90
N ARG A 134 2.70 2.22 -3.79
CA ARG A 134 1.24 2.30 -3.61
C ARG A 134 0.58 0.93 -3.64
N ALA A 135 0.92 0.10 -4.61
CA ALA A 135 0.32 -1.22 -4.78
C ALA A 135 0.63 -2.15 -3.60
N VAL A 136 1.89 -2.21 -3.16
CA VAL A 136 2.32 -3.08 -2.06
C VAL A 136 1.69 -2.67 -0.72
N VAL A 137 1.58 -1.35 -0.45
CA VAL A 137 0.90 -0.85 0.76
C VAL A 137 -0.56 -1.30 0.84
N ILE A 138 -1.29 -1.20 -0.26
CA ILE A 138 -2.72 -1.56 -0.32
C ILE A 138 -2.92 -3.07 -0.13
N GLU A 139 -1.94 -3.88 -0.51
CA GLU A 139 -1.92 -5.33 -0.30
C GLU A 139 -1.56 -5.72 1.15
N ASN A 140 -1.48 -4.74 2.06
CA ASN A 140 -1.11 -4.88 3.47
C ASN A 140 0.27 -5.50 3.67
N VAL A 141 1.25 -5.08 2.87
CA VAL A 141 2.66 -5.37 3.08
C VAL A 141 3.39 -4.03 3.28
N SER A 142 4.18 -3.93 4.34
CA SER A 142 4.99 -2.74 4.57
C SER A 142 5.96 -2.52 3.41
N VAL A 143 6.18 -1.27 3.03
CA VAL A 143 7.16 -0.90 2.01
C VAL A 143 7.56 0.55 2.25
N ARG A 144 8.80 0.89 1.91
CA ARG A 144 9.26 2.28 1.82
C ARG A 144 10.11 2.48 0.58
N ALA A 145 10.09 3.70 0.04
CA ALA A 145 10.83 4.05 -1.15
C ALA A 145 11.94 5.08 -0.89
N GLU A 146 13.01 4.99 -1.68
CA GLU A 146 14.05 6.00 -1.82
C GLU A 146 14.47 6.07 -3.30
N GLY A 147 13.90 7.03 -4.03
CA GLY A 147 14.08 7.13 -5.48
C GLY A 147 13.61 5.86 -6.19
N LEU A 148 14.54 5.14 -6.82
CA LEU A 148 14.28 3.88 -7.51
C LEU A 148 14.25 2.65 -6.60
N LYS A 149 14.67 2.80 -5.33
CA LYS A 149 14.85 1.69 -4.41
C LYS A 149 13.61 1.50 -3.54
N LEU A 150 13.17 0.26 -3.40
CA LEU A 150 12.11 -0.14 -2.48
C LEU A 150 12.67 -1.07 -1.43
N GLU A 151 12.20 -0.90 -0.20
CA GLU A 151 12.51 -1.79 0.91
C GLU A 151 11.26 -2.59 1.25
N LEU A 152 11.34 -3.92 1.20
CA LEU A 152 10.27 -4.85 1.55
C LEU A 152 10.62 -5.61 2.83
N PRO A 153 9.65 -6.03 3.64
CA PRO A 153 9.89 -6.53 4.99
C PRO A 153 10.55 -7.90 4.95
N ALA A 154 11.42 -8.12 5.92
CA ALA A 154 12.03 -9.40 6.22
C ALA A 154 12.17 -9.56 7.74
N GLY A 155 12.24 -10.80 8.20
CA GLY A 155 12.46 -11.09 9.61
C GLY A 155 12.92 -12.52 9.83
N PRO A 156 13.73 -12.81 10.86
CA PRO A 156 14.23 -14.17 11.10
C PRO A 156 13.10 -15.19 11.30
N ARG A 157 11.96 -14.75 11.83
CA ARG A 157 10.77 -15.60 12.06
C ARG A 157 9.87 -15.78 10.84
N PHE A 158 10.19 -15.17 9.69
CA PHE A 158 9.41 -15.34 8.48
C PHE A 158 9.51 -16.79 7.98
N ARG A 159 8.36 -17.38 7.68
CA ARG A 159 8.23 -18.74 7.17
C ARG A 159 8.05 -18.74 5.65
N VAL A 160 8.55 -19.78 5.01
CA VAL A 160 8.55 -19.92 3.55
C VAL A 160 7.11 -19.91 3.03
N GLU A 161 6.25 -20.72 3.64
CA GLU A 161 4.85 -20.93 3.26
C GLU A 161 3.92 -19.78 3.66
N LYS A 162 4.42 -18.77 4.38
CA LYS A 162 3.65 -17.61 4.85
C LYS A 162 4.35 -16.31 4.53
N GLU A 163 5.13 -15.75 5.44
CA GLU A 163 5.60 -14.37 5.34
C GLU A 163 6.53 -14.16 4.14
N ILE A 164 7.43 -15.10 3.84
CA ILE A 164 8.30 -15.04 2.64
C ILE A 164 7.45 -15.09 1.37
N LYS A 165 6.55 -16.08 1.28
CA LYS A 165 5.61 -16.20 0.15
C LYS A 165 4.80 -14.93 -0.05
N ASN A 166 4.35 -14.27 1.01
CA ASN A 166 3.58 -13.03 0.88
C ASN A 166 4.40 -11.91 0.22
N VAL A 167 5.66 -11.74 0.62
CA VAL A 167 6.57 -10.73 0.05
C VAL A 167 6.89 -11.03 -1.42
N VAL A 168 7.15 -12.30 -1.75
CA VAL A 168 7.41 -12.71 -3.14
C VAL A 168 6.16 -12.56 -4.00
N THR A 169 4.99 -12.97 -3.49
CA THR A 169 3.71 -12.90 -4.20
C THR A 169 3.31 -11.46 -4.50
N VAL A 170 3.39 -10.55 -3.51
CA VAL A 170 3.02 -9.15 -3.74
C VAL A 170 3.97 -8.50 -4.75
N SER A 171 5.25 -8.86 -4.73
CA SER A 171 6.25 -8.38 -5.69
C SER A 171 5.97 -8.91 -7.10
N ALA A 172 5.67 -10.20 -7.25
CA ALA A 172 5.29 -10.83 -8.51
C ALA A 172 4.03 -10.19 -9.10
N LYS A 173 2.97 -10.08 -8.29
CA LYS A 173 1.68 -9.49 -8.66
C LYS A 173 1.88 -8.04 -9.14
N THR A 174 2.58 -7.23 -8.35
CA THR A 174 2.79 -5.82 -8.66
C THR A 174 3.65 -5.62 -9.91
N ALA A 175 4.71 -6.42 -10.07
CA ALA A 175 5.55 -6.44 -11.27
C ALA A 175 4.75 -6.84 -12.51
N HIS A 176 3.95 -7.89 -12.40
CA HIS A 176 3.15 -8.43 -13.49
C HIS A 176 2.11 -7.44 -14.01
N TYR A 177 1.47 -6.69 -13.11
CA TYR A 177 0.57 -5.61 -13.49
C TYR A 177 1.29 -4.47 -14.22
N TRP A 178 2.44 -4.04 -13.70
CA TRP A 178 3.20 -2.96 -14.31
C TRP A 178 3.82 -3.36 -15.66
N LEU A 179 4.52 -4.49 -15.70
CA LEU A 179 5.29 -4.95 -16.86
C LEU A 179 4.46 -5.69 -17.90
N GLY A 180 3.43 -6.42 -17.48
CA GLY A 180 2.62 -7.29 -18.35
C GLY A 180 1.27 -6.71 -18.76
N HIS A 181 0.60 -5.96 -17.87
CA HIS A 181 -0.78 -5.47 -18.10
C HIS A 181 -0.86 -3.97 -18.40
N THR A 182 0.19 -3.20 -18.10
CA THR A 182 0.17 -1.74 -18.30
C THR A 182 0.98 -1.37 -19.53
N SER A 183 0.32 -0.82 -20.56
CA SER A 183 1.01 -0.37 -21.77
C SER A 183 2.05 0.71 -21.48
N ARG A 184 3.09 0.83 -22.31
CA ARG A 184 4.12 1.89 -22.16
C ARG A 184 3.55 3.31 -22.18
N TYR A 185 2.44 3.52 -22.88
CA TYR A 185 1.72 4.80 -22.85
C TYR A 185 1.11 5.03 -21.47
N LYS A 186 0.37 4.05 -20.94
CA LYS A 186 -0.27 4.10 -19.63
C LYS A 186 0.75 4.25 -18.49
N GLN A 187 1.87 3.51 -18.52
CA GLN A 187 2.98 3.65 -17.57
C GLN A 187 3.48 5.11 -17.50
N ARG A 188 3.67 5.75 -18.66
CA ARG A 188 4.08 7.17 -18.74
C ARG A 188 3.01 8.12 -18.22
N SER A 189 1.75 7.85 -18.49
CA SER A 189 0.63 8.64 -17.96
C SER A 189 0.54 8.54 -16.44
N ILE A 190 0.73 7.34 -15.88
CA ILE A 190 0.78 7.11 -14.43
C ILE A 190 1.97 7.86 -13.81
N ALA A 191 3.18 7.73 -14.39
CA ALA A 191 4.35 8.44 -13.90
C ALA A 191 4.17 9.97 -13.92
N ARG A 192 3.57 10.51 -14.99
CA ARG A 192 3.23 11.94 -15.08
C ARG A 192 2.20 12.36 -14.04
N LEU A 193 1.19 11.53 -13.77
CA LEU A 193 0.23 11.77 -12.72
C LEU A 193 0.91 11.84 -11.35
N PHE A 194 1.82 10.90 -11.04
CA PHE A 194 2.57 10.93 -9.78
C PHE A 194 3.42 12.20 -9.65
N ALA A 195 4.12 12.61 -10.72
CA ALA A 195 4.89 13.84 -10.74
C ALA A 195 4.00 15.09 -10.54
N ALA A 196 2.84 15.15 -11.19
CA ALA A 196 1.89 16.25 -11.03
C ALA A 196 1.34 16.34 -9.60
N MET A 197 0.93 15.19 -9.03
CA MET A 197 0.47 15.14 -7.64
C MET A 197 1.58 15.53 -6.65
N ALA A 198 2.82 15.09 -6.88
CA ALA A 198 3.97 15.45 -6.05
C ALA A 198 4.30 16.95 -6.09
N ALA A 199 4.03 17.62 -7.21
CA ALA A 199 4.18 19.06 -7.34
C ALA A 199 3.09 19.85 -6.57
N GLU A 200 1.89 19.28 -6.41
CA GLU A 200 0.81 19.86 -5.60
C GLU A 200 1.03 19.66 -4.10
N SER A 201 1.39 18.44 -3.70
CA SER A 201 1.71 18.06 -2.32
C SER A 201 2.68 16.89 -2.33
N PRO A 202 3.71 16.87 -1.45
CA PRO A 202 4.55 15.69 -1.32
C PRO A 202 3.71 14.46 -0.96
N LEU A 203 4.18 13.28 -1.36
CA LEU A 203 3.53 12.02 -0.98
C LEU A 203 3.57 11.88 0.56
N LEU A 204 2.42 11.71 1.17
CA LEU A 204 2.32 11.43 2.59
C LEU A 204 2.43 9.92 2.81
N GLU A 205 3.51 9.50 3.45
CA GLU A 205 3.88 8.11 3.72
C GLU A 205 3.92 7.88 5.23
N PRO A 206 3.64 6.66 5.74
CA PRO A 206 3.78 6.37 7.16
C PRO A 206 5.24 6.56 7.59
N GLU A 207 5.46 6.99 8.83
CA GLU A 207 6.80 6.93 9.39
C GLU A 207 7.19 5.46 9.60
N THR A 208 8.05 4.93 8.73
CA THR A 208 8.67 3.63 8.97
C THR A 208 9.82 3.77 9.95
N ALA A 209 10.05 2.77 10.81
CA ALA A 209 11.24 2.70 11.66
C ALA A 209 12.53 2.90 10.83
N ARG A 210 13.03 4.13 10.84
CA ARG A 210 14.38 4.51 10.43
C ARG A 210 15.18 4.71 11.72
N ASP A 211 16.50 4.76 11.63
CA ASP A 211 17.35 4.97 12.80
C ASP A 211 17.05 6.31 13.53
N SER A 212 16.29 7.23 12.91
CA SER A 212 15.80 8.50 13.47
C SER A 212 14.35 8.49 13.98
N PHE A 213 13.70 7.32 14.08
CA PHE A 213 12.30 7.21 14.51
C PHE A 213 12.11 7.61 15.97
N SER A 214 11.14 8.49 16.26
CA SER A 214 10.73 8.85 17.62
C SER A 214 9.33 8.30 17.90
N ALA A 215 9.27 7.19 18.65
CA ALA A 215 8.02 6.57 19.07
C ALA A 215 7.08 7.56 19.79
N ASP A 216 7.65 8.37 20.69
CA ASP A 216 6.89 9.36 21.46
C ASP A 216 6.31 10.45 20.57
N ALA A 217 7.10 11.00 19.63
CA ALA A 217 6.61 12.03 18.72
C ALA A 217 5.51 11.49 17.79
N SER A 218 5.68 10.25 17.31
CA SER A 218 4.71 9.56 16.47
C SER A 218 3.39 9.32 17.22
N GLU A 219 3.45 8.88 18.48
CA GLU A 219 2.28 8.63 19.32
C GLU A 219 1.54 9.93 19.67
N VAL A 220 2.27 10.99 20.06
CA VAL A 220 1.68 12.32 20.32
C VAL A 220 1.00 12.87 19.07
N LEU A 221 1.61 12.70 17.90
CA LEU A 221 1.01 13.10 16.63
C LEU A 221 -0.25 12.27 16.33
N ALA A 222 -0.20 10.95 16.49
CA ALA A 222 -1.34 10.06 16.27
C ALA A 222 -2.54 10.45 17.14
N LEU A 223 -2.33 10.76 18.42
CA LEU A 223 -3.40 11.21 19.33
C LEU A 223 -4.04 12.53 18.89
N ARG A 224 -3.23 13.49 18.47
CA ARG A 224 -3.71 14.79 17.95
C ARG A 224 -4.47 14.63 16.64
N MET A 225 -3.97 13.78 15.73
CA MET A 225 -4.66 13.42 14.50
C MET A 225 -5.99 12.75 14.81
N ALA A 226 -6.04 11.80 15.76
CA ALA A 226 -7.26 11.12 16.16
C ALA A 226 -8.36 12.11 16.58
N GLN A 227 -8.02 13.08 17.43
CA GLN A 227 -8.94 14.14 17.86
C GLN A 227 -9.40 15.02 16.70
N ALA A 228 -8.50 15.37 15.78
CA ALA A 228 -8.82 16.20 14.63
C ALA A 228 -9.74 15.47 13.65
N ILE A 229 -9.49 14.19 13.37
CA ILE A 229 -10.34 13.33 12.54
C ILE A 229 -11.75 13.27 13.13
N GLN A 230 -11.88 12.90 14.41
CA GLN A 230 -13.17 12.80 15.08
C GLN A 230 -13.96 14.12 15.00
N ARG A 231 -13.28 15.26 15.16
CA ARG A 231 -13.89 16.60 15.08
C ARG A 231 -14.31 16.99 13.66
N GLU A 232 -13.52 16.65 12.65
CA GLU A 232 -13.70 17.12 11.27
C GLU A 232 -14.56 16.18 10.42
N THR A 233 -14.62 14.89 10.75
CA THR A 233 -15.33 13.89 9.97
C THR A 233 -16.41 13.16 10.75
N GLY A 234 -16.31 13.14 12.09
CA GLY A 234 -17.16 12.29 12.93
C GLY A 234 -16.74 10.81 12.97
N LEU A 235 -15.73 10.41 12.18
CA LEU A 235 -15.26 9.02 12.14
C LEU A 235 -14.57 8.62 13.44
N VAL A 236 -14.86 7.40 13.89
CA VAL A 236 -14.23 6.79 15.07
C VAL A 236 -12.84 6.27 14.69
N VAL A 237 -11.85 6.59 15.53
CA VAL A 237 -10.49 6.08 15.39
C VAL A 237 -10.38 4.74 16.09
N SER A 238 -9.85 3.74 15.39
CA SER A 238 -9.68 2.39 15.91
C SER A 238 -8.58 2.31 16.97
N GLY A 239 -8.79 1.44 17.96
CA GLY A 239 -7.76 1.07 18.93
C GLY A 239 -6.63 0.21 18.34
N ARG A 240 -6.82 -0.40 17.15
CA ARG A 240 -5.75 -1.15 16.46
C ARG A 240 -4.74 -0.20 15.84
N ARG A 241 -3.49 -0.30 16.28
CA ARG A 241 -2.40 0.57 15.82
C ARG A 241 -1.28 -0.23 15.16
N TYR A 242 -0.72 0.37 14.13
CA TYR A 242 0.53 -0.05 13.51
C TYR A 242 1.46 1.14 13.50
N LEU A 243 2.77 0.89 13.46
CA LEU A 243 3.74 1.97 13.46
C LEU A 243 3.52 2.89 12.25
N GLY A 244 3.38 4.20 12.50
CA GLY A 244 3.16 5.17 11.44
C GLY A 244 1.78 5.12 10.79
N TRP A 245 0.79 4.43 11.39
CA TRP A 245 -0.58 4.34 10.86
C TRP A 245 -1.63 4.62 11.93
N ILE A 246 -2.67 5.35 11.55
CA ILE A 246 -3.91 5.51 12.34
C ILE A 246 -5.07 4.90 11.57
N GLY A 247 -5.81 3.99 12.22
CA GLY A 247 -7.00 3.35 11.65
C GLY A 247 -8.26 4.17 11.95
N VAL A 248 -9.13 4.33 10.97
CA VAL A 248 -10.45 4.95 11.10
C VAL A 248 -11.52 3.98 10.64
N GLU A 249 -12.63 3.92 11.37
CA GLU A 249 -13.74 3.04 11.06
C GLU A 249 -14.59 3.63 9.93
N CYS A 250 -14.56 2.97 8.77
CA CYS A 250 -15.58 3.18 7.75
C CYS A 250 -16.80 2.33 8.07
N SER A 251 -17.95 2.75 7.59
CA SER A 251 -19.21 2.06 7.86
C SER A 251 -19.38 0.76 7.08
N THR A 252 -18.79 0.66 5.89
CA THR A 252 -18.85 -0.53 5.02
C THR A 252 -17.54 -0.73 4.26
N VAL A 253 -17.32 -1.94 3.76
CA VAL A 253 -16.15 -2.28 2.93
C VAL A 253 -16.10 -1.44 1.64
N PRO A 254 -17.21 -1.23 0.89
CA PRO A 254 -17.22 -0.34 -0.27
C PRO A 254 -16.78 1.10 0.04
N VAL A 255 -17.23 1.66 1.17
CA VAL A 255 -16.78 3.00 1.63
C VAL A 255 -15.28 2.99 1.89
N ALA A 256 -14.77 1.97 2.60
CA ALA A 256 -13.33 1.85 2.87
C ALA A 256 -12.50 1.74 1.57
N ILE A 257 -12.94 0.94 0.59
CA ILE A 257 -12.29 0.80 -0.72
C ILE A 257 -12.28 2.14 -1.46
N TRP A 258 -13.43 2.82 -1.52
CA TRP A 258 -13.55 4.10 -2.21
C TRP A 258 -12.65 5.16 -1.58
N MET A 259 -12.70 5.30 -0.24
CA MET A 259 -11.88 6.26 0.48
C MET A 259 -10.39 5.95 0.33
N MET A 260 -9.98 4.68 0.44
CA MET A 260 -8.59 4.26 0.22
C MET A 260 -8.08 4.68 -1.17
N ARG A 261 -8.87 4.40 -2.22
CA ARG A 261 -8.56 4.83 -3.61
C ARG A 261 -8.46 6.35 -3.73
N ALA A 262 -9.41 7.06 -3.15
CA ALA A 262 -9.47 8.52 -3.14
C ALA A 262 -8.25 9.16 -2.44
N MET A 263 -7.78 8.58 -1.33
CA MET A 263 -6.57 9.02 -0.65
C MET A 263 -5.32 8.86 -1.54
N LEU A 264 -5.18 7.73 -2.23
CA LEU A 264 -4.02 7.47 -3.10
C LEU A 264 -3.89 8.48 -4.24
N VAL A 265 -5.01 8.85 -4.87
CA VAL A 265 -5.05 9.89 -5.91
C VAL A 265 -5.13 11.32 -5.35
N SER A 266 -5.12 11.45 -4.03
CA SER A 266 -4.85 12.70 -3.30
C SER A 266 -3.41 12.75 -2.77
N ASN A 267 -2.54 11.86 -3.29
CA ASN A 267 -1.14 11.72 -2.91
C ASN A 267 -0.89 11.40 -1.43
N VAL A 268 -1.78 10.60 -0.83
CA VAL A 268 -1.65 10.09 0.53
C VAL A 268 -1.69 8.57 0.47
N LEU A 269 -0.67 7.89 1.01
CA LEU A 269 -0.73 6.43 1.10
C LEU A 269 -1.90 6.02 2.00
N ALA A 270 -2.61 4.98 1.61
CA ALA A 270 -3.69 4.43 2.41
C ALA A 270 -3.79 2.93 2.16
N ARG A 271 -4.24 2.21 3.18
CA ARG A 271 -4.53 0.77 3.12
C ARG A 271 -5.76 0.47 3.95
N ARG A 272 -6.26 -0.76 3.90
CA ARG A 272 -7.42 -1.15 4.71
C ARG A 272 -7.30 -2.54 5.32
N GLU A 273 -7.99 -2.76 6.42
CA GLU A 273 -8.28 -4.09 6.98
C GLU A 273 -9.79 -4.15 7.20
N ASP A 274 -10.50 -4.92 6.37
CA ASP A 274 -11.96 -4.93 6.32
C ASP A 274 -12.52 -3.51 6.12
N THR A 275 -13.25 -2.99 7.11
CA THR A 275 -13.83 -1.64 7.14
C THR A 275 -12.89 -0.59 7.75
N LEU A 276 -11.72 -0.96 8.27
CA LEU A 276 -10.75 -0.02 8.81
C LEU A 276 -9.91 0.57 7.68
N LEU A 277 -9.97 1.88 7.49
CA LEU A 277 -9.05 2.62 6.63
C LEU A 277 -7.86 3.11 7.46
N TYR A 278 -6.65 2.81 7.02
CA TYR A 278 -5.43 3.30 7.66
C TYR A 278 -4.82 4.43 6.85
N VAL A 279 -4.54 5.55 7.53
CA VAL A 279 -3.86 6.73 6.97
C VAL A 279 -2.54 6.99 7.71
N PRO A 280 -1.55 7.63 7.07
CA PRO A 280 -0.19 7.69 7.59
C PRO A 280 -0.06 8.69 8.73
N VAL A 281 0.78 8.34 9.70
CA VAL A 281 1.27 9.24 10.75
C VAL A 281 2.76 9.46 10.46
N ASN A 282 3.14 10.70 10.20
CA ASN A 282 4.53 11.03 9.88
C ASN A 282 4.94 12.41 10.40
N PRO A 283 5.61 12.48 11.57
CA PRO A 283 6.02 13.74 12.16
C PRO A 283 7.11 14.46 11.36
N THR A 284 7.78 13.79 10.43
CA THR A 284 8.82 14.41 9.58
C THR A 284 8.21 15.17 8.41
N THR A 285 7.28 14.55 7.68
CA THR A 285 6.68 15.15 6.46
C THR A 285 5.37 15.88 6.72
N ASP A 286 4.68 15.56 7.82
CA ASP A 286 3.43 16.17 8.26
C ASP A 286 3.43 16.36 9.80
N PRO A 287 4.28 17.25 10.35
CA PRO A 287 4.50 17.41 11.80
C PRO A 287 3.24 17.79 12.61
N ALA A 288 2.24 18.36 11.94
CA ALA A 288 0.95 18.70 12.53
C ALA A 288 -0.15 17.66 12.22
N GLY A 289 0.09 16.74 11.28
CA GLY A 289 -0.89 15.79 10.79
C GLY A 289 -2.00 16.43 9.95
N SER A 290 -1.94 17.75 9.73
CA SER A 290 -3.05 18.53 9.15
C SER A 290 -3.24 18.22 7.67
N ARG A 291 -2.18 17.82 6.95
CA ARG A 291 -2.32 17.45 5.54
C ARG A 291 -3.04 16.12 5.40
N THR A 292 -2.67 15.13 6.22
CA THR A 292 -3.33 13.83 6.23
C THR A 292 -4.78 13.94 6.68
N VAL A 293 -5.02 14.65 7.79
CA VAL A 293 -6.39 14.86 8.31
C VAL A 293 -7.25 15.65 7.32
N GLY A 294 -6.72 16.73 6.73
CA GLY A 294 -7.45 17.52 5.74
C GLY A 294 -7.79 16.75 4.47
N ALA A 295 -6.87 15.91 3.98
CA ALA A 295 -7.13 15.01 2.86
C ALA A 295 -8.23 13.99 3.21
N LEU A 296 -8.15 13.36 4.38
CA LEU A 296 -9.17 12.42 4.86
C LEU A 296 -10.53 13.08 5.01
N ALA A 297 -10.60 14.28 5.60
CA ALA A 297 -11.85 15.01 5.78
C ALA A 297 -12.49 15.40 4.44
N ARG A 298 -11.68 15.84 3.48
CA ARG A 298 -12.15 16.10 2.11
C ARG A 298 -12.68 14.81 1.46
N VAL A 299 -11.92 13.72 1.53
CA VAL A 299 -12.33 12.43 0.97
C VAL A 299 -13.62 11.93 1.62
N HIS A 300 -13.73 11.99 2.95
CA HIS A 300 -14.95 11.61 3.67
C HIS A 300 -16.16 12.43 3.24
N ARG A 301 -16.02 13.75 3.11
CA ARG A 301 -17.10 14.62 2.58
C ARG A 301 -17.50 14.25 1.16
N LEU A 302 -16.53 13.92 0.31
CA LEU A 302 -16.82 13.50 -1.07
C LEU A 302 -17.50 12.12 -1.13
N ALA A 303 -17.22 11.22 -0.19
CA ALA A 303 -17.86 9.91 -0.13
C ALA A 303 -19.39 10.02 0.05
N SER A 304 -19.88 11.04 0.76
CA SER A 304 -21.32 11.22 1.05
C SER A 304 -22.15 11.67 -0.14
N VAL A 305 -21.51 12.06 -1.24
CA VAL A 305 -22.18 12.52 -2.46
C VAL A 305 -21.95 11.59 -3.67
N VAL A 306 -21.26 10.45 -3.48
CA VAL A 306 -21.03 9.46 -4.55
C VAL A 306 -22.11 8.37 -4.52
N PRO A 307 -22.96 8.26 -5.55
CA PRO A 307 -23.96 7.20 -5.65
C PRO A 307 -23.32 5.81 -5.51
N GLY A 308 -23.93 4.91 -4.72
CA GLY A 308 -23.39 3.58 -4.41
C GLY A 308 -22.47 3.52 -3.17
N VAL A 309 -21.91 4.66 -2.75
CA VAL A 309 -21.17 4.80 -1.48
C VAL A 309 -22.09 5.30 -0.36
N VAL A 310 -23.09 6.14 -0.71
CA VAL A 310 -24.02 6.80 0.24
C VAL A 310 -24.87 5.83 1.06
N GLN A 311 -25.16 4.62 0.58
CA GLN A 311 -26.05 3.68 1.31
C GLN A 311 -25.45 3.15 2.62
N GLY A 312 -24.16 3.41 2.87
CA GLY A 312 -23.48 2.98 4.08
C GLY A 312 -23.09 4.08 5.06
N LEU A 313 -23.12 5.38 4.71
CA LEU A 313 -22.61 6.45 5.59
C LEU A 313 -23.57 6.82 6.72
#